data_AF-A0AAW7I586-F1
#
_entry.id   AF-A0AAW7I586-F1
#
_cell.length_a   1.000
_cell.length_b   1.000
_cell.length_c   1.000
_cell.angle_alpha   90.00
_cell.angle_beta   90.00
_cell.angle_gamma   90.00
#
_symmetry.space_group_name_H-M   'P 1'
#
loop_
_entity.id
_entity.type
_entity.pdbx_description
1 polymer ?
#
loop_
_entity_poly.entity_id
_entity_poly.type
_entity_poly.pdbx_seq_one_letter_code
_entity_poly.pdbx_strand_id
1 'polypeptide(L)'
;MTKSRIEAVEVCEGILRKEIENNEKNNIWPSINATVRVLLRQSRTMAPVYEELCELLPLERYVTSFLDALISTFTFWDENDMRKAREERGRLIQINEDIADLATRLGDLLREREDICNRAGFGCERETGLAALFDRAGEHNPLYTLYPQDEFIRLTHRYEHKYWPSIEDLLSELASDAEQSEVYAHDAETEAGTSSRKPSQYDVLRAFQAKLDDYALGGELPSNLRLSDSTMATILNCITELDADSLVTAEYIKSFRQKERERAKSRRQ
;
A
#
# COMPACT_ATOMS: atom_id res chain seq x y z
N MET A 1 36.66 -11.83 -5.77
CA MET A 1 37.72 -10.83 -5.49
C MET A 1 37.06 -9.70 -4.74
N THR A 2 37.53 -9.41 -3.53
CA THR A 2 37.03 -8.30 -2.72
C THR A 2 37.42 -6.99 -3.42
N LYS A 3 36.43 -6.16 -3.76
CA LYS A 3 36.71 -4.84 -4.35
C LYS A 3 37.36 -3.97 -3.30
N SER A 4 38.34 -3.16 -3.70
CA SER A 4 38.83 -2.10 -2.81
C SER A 4 37.72 -1.09 -2.53
N ARG A 5 37.78 -0.38 -1.40
CA ARG A 5 36.79 0.66 -1.08
C ARG A 5 36.58 1.68 -2.20
N ILE A 6 37.65 2.07 -2.90
CA ILE A 6 37.59 3.02 -4.02
C ILE A 6 36.78 2.40 -5.18
N GLU A 7 37.07 1.16 -5.55
CA GLU A 7 36.33 0.44 -6.60
C GLU A 7 34.85 0.24 -6.23
N ALA A 8 34.56 -0.05 -4.96
CA ALA A 8 33.19 -0.20 -4.48
C ALA A 8 32.38 1.12 -4.59
N VAL A 9 32.99 2.24 -4.23
CA VAL A 9 32.42 3.58 -4.39
C VAL A 9 32.18 3.90 -5.87
N GLU A 10 33.17 3.66 -6.73
CA GLU A 10 33.04 3.91 -8.18
C GLU A 10 31.90 3.12 -8.82
N VAL A 11 31.75 1.85 -8.43
CA VAL A 11 30.68 0.97 -8.93
C VAL A 11 29.31 1.47 -8.46
N CYS A 12 29.13 1.66 -7.15
CA CYS A 12 27.83 2.04 -6.59
C CYS A 12 27.42 3.43 -7.07
N GLU A 13 28.30 4.42 -6.98
CA GLU A 13 27.99 5.77 -7.45
C GLU A 13 27.88 5.85 -8.98
N GLY A 14 28.55 4.97 -9.72
CA GLY A 14 28.37 4.83 -11.16
C GLY A 14 26.96 4.40 -11.51
N ILE A 15 26.38 3.44 -10.78
CA ILE A 15 24.97 3.03 -10.92
C ILE A 15 24.04 4.21 -10.59
N LEU A 16 24.27 4.87 -9.45
CA LEU A 16 23.47 6.02 -9.02
C LEU A 16 23.47 7.18 -10.02
N ARG A 17 24.62 7.51 -10.63
CA ARG A 17 24.70 8.58 -11.63
C ARG A 17 23.97 8.21 -12.92
N LYS A 18 24.08 6.96 -13.38
CA LYS A 18 23.33 6.46 -14.54
C LYS A 18 21.82 6.54 -14.32
N GLU A 19 21.35 6.29 -13.10
CA GLU A 19 19.94 6.41 -12.73
C GLU A 19 19.44 7.86 -12.91
N ILE A 20 20.18 8.84 -12.37
CA ILE A 20 19.85 10.27 -12.55
C ILE A 20 19.84 10.64 -14.04
N GLU A 21 20.88 10.25 -14.79
CA GLU A 21 20.98 10.56 -16.22
C GLU A 21 19.79 10.00 -17.01
N ASN A 22 19.37 8.76 -16.72
CA ASN A 22 18.22 8.14 -17.36
C ASN A 22 16.91 8.86 -16.99
N ASN A 23 16.71 9.20 -15.72
CA ASN A 23 15.50 9.86 -15.24
C ASN A 23 15.37 11.29 -15.79
N GLU A 24 16.47 12.06 -15.81
CA GLU A 24 16.52 13.41 -16.40
C GLU A 24 16.27 13.38 -17.91
N LYS A 25 16.89 12.44 -18.63
CA LYS A 25 16.67 12.28 -20.08
C LYS A 25 15.21 11.99 -20.44
N ASN A 26 14.52 11.22 -19.61
CA ASN A 26 13.13 10.82 -19.82
C ASN A 26 12.12 11.76 -19.15
N ASN A 27 12.57 12.77 -18.40
CA ASN A 27 11.73 13.67 -17.60
C ASN A 27 10.80 12.95 -16.60
N ILE A 28 11.34 11.95 -15.91
CA ILE A 28 10.61 11.14 -14.92
C ILE A 28 11.31 11.15 -13.56
N TRP A 29 10.58 10.78 -12.51
CA TRP A 29 11.10 10.49 -11.17
C TRP A 29 12.02 11.56 -10.52
N PRO A 30 11.60 12.84 -10.46
CA PRO A 30 12.40 13.88 -9.81
C PRO A 30 12.64 13.63 -8.32
N SER A 31 11.73 12.93 -7.63
CA SER A 31 11.87 12.56 -6.21
C SER A 31 12.98 11.53 -5.99
N ILE A 32 13.05 10.48 -6.84
CA ILE A 32 14.14 9.49 -6.84
C ILE A 32 15.48 10.21 -7.01
N ASN A 33 15.57 11.12 -8.00
CA ASN A 33 16.79 11.89 -8.23
C ASN A 33 17.23 12.70 -7.02
N ALA A 34 16.30 13.25 -6.23
CA ALA A 34 16.63 13.96 -4.99
C ALA A 34 17.29 13.03 -3.96
N THR A 35 16.72 11.84 -3.73
CA THR A 35 17.28 10.82 -2.84
C THR A 35 18.65 10.33 -3.33
N VAL A 36 18.82 10.09 -4.63
CA VAL A 36 20.12 9.71 -5.19
C VAL A 36 21.18 10.79 -4.96
N ARG A 37 20.82 12.07 -5.12
CA ARG A 37 21.74 13.18 -4.86
C ARG A 37 22.17 13.25 -3.40
N VAL A 38 21.31 12.89 -2.44
CA VAL A 38 21.68 12.76 -1.01
C VAL A 38 22.76 11.69 -0.83
N LEU A 39 22.55 10.50 -1.40
CA LEU A 39 23.53 9.40 -1.34
C LEU A 39 24.89 9.78 -1.94
N LEU A 40 24.89 10.47 -3.08
CA LEU A 40 26.11 10.96 -3.73
C LEU A 40 26.83 12.03 -2.90
N ARG A 41 26.09 12.95 -2.28
CA ARG A 41 26.66 13.98 -1.38
C ARG A 41 27.30 13.35 -0.13
N GLN A 42 26.73 12.25 0.36
CA GLN A 42 27.19 11.51 1.53
C GLN A 42 28.20 10.40 1.19
N SER A 43 28.88 10.48 0.04
CA SER A 43 29.85 9.50 -0.47
C SER A 43 30.80 8.92 0.58
N ARG A 44 31.43 9.78 1.40
CA ARG A 44 32.38 9.34 2.44
C ARG A 44 31.73 8.47 3.51
N THR A 45 30.52 8.84 3.92
CA THR A 45 29.75 8.14 4.94
C THR A 45 29.21 6.80 4.39
N MET A 46 28.83 6.78 3.10
CA MET A 46 28.36 5.58 2.41
C MET A 46 29.46 4.64 1.92
N ALA A 47 30.73 5.08 1.84
CA ALA A 47 31.84 4.25 1.39
C ALA A 47 31.94 2.86 2.09
N PRO A 48 31.85 2.73 3.43
CA PRO A 48 31.83 1.41 4.08
C PRO A 48 30.58 0.59 3.75
N VAL A 49 29.44 1.23 3.46
CA VAL A 49 28.22 0.54 3.01
C VAL A 49 28.44 -0.07 1.63
N TYR A 50 29.00 0.70 0.69
CA TYR A 50 29.28 0.25 -0.66
C TYR A 50 30.31 -0.90 -0.68
N GLU A 51 31.29 -0.86 0.21
CA GLU A 51 32.27 -1.93 0.42
C GLU A 51 31.59 -3.24 0.83
N GLU A 52 30.76 -3.21 1.89
CA GLU A 52 30.02 -4.40 2.34
C GLU A 52 29.02 -4.90 1.28
N LEU A 53 28.34 -3.99 0.56
CA LEU A 53 27.44 -4.37 -0.53
C LEU A 53 28.17 -5.11 -1.62
N CYS A 54 29.32 -4.61 -2.08
CA CYS A 54 30.11 -5.27 -3.12
C CYS A 54 30.73 -6.61 -2.66
N GLU A 55 30.94 -6.79 -1.35
CA GLU A 55 31.37 -8.06 -0.76
C GLU A 55 30.26 -9.10 -0.76
N LEU A 56 29.05 -8.71 -0.34
CA LEU A 56 27.90 -9.59 -0.25
C LEU A 56 27.24 -9.87 -1.61
N LEU A 57 27.33 -8.92 -2.53
CA LEU A 57 26.68 -8.93 -3.84
C LEU A 57 27.73 -8.93 -4.95
N PRO A 58 28.24 -10.10 -5.36
CA PRO A 58 29.37 -10.19 -6.30
C PRO A 58 29.02 -9.77 -7.73
N LEU A 59 27.73 -9.62 -8.05
CA LEU A 59 27.23 -9.29 -9.39
C LEU A 59 26.67 -7.89 -9.38
N GLU A 60 27.08 -7.05 -10.34
CA GLU A 60 26.66 -5.66 -10.45
C GLU A 60 25.13 -5.52 -10.46
N ARG A 61 24.42 -6.43 -11.16
CA ARG A 61 22.94 -6.43 -11.18
C ARG A 61 22.32 -6.51 -9.77
N TYR A 62 22.92 -7.26 -8.84
CA TYR A 62 22.40 -7.37 -7.47
C TYR A 62 22.65 -6.10 -6.69
N VAL A 63 23.80 -5.44 -6.92
CA VAL A 63 24.07 -4.12 -6.35
C VAL A 63 23.06 -3.11 -6.90
N THR A 64 22.76 -3.15 -8.21
CA THR A 64 21.73 -2.30 -8.84
C THR A 64 20.36 -2.53 -8.20
N SER A 65 19.90 -3.77 -8.11
CA SER A 65 18.63 -4.14 -7.48
C SER A 65 18.56 -3.71 -6.01
N PHE A 66 19.66 -3.84 -5.26
CA PHE A 66 19.71 -3.36 -3.88
C PHE A 66 19.58 -1.83 -3.79
N LEU A 67 20.34 -1.10 -4.61
CA LEU A 67 20.30 0.36 -4.62
C LEU A 67 18.92 0.87 -5.07
N ASP A 68 18.30 0.22 -6.04
CA ASP A 68 16.94 0.51 -6.48
C ASP A 68 15.91 0.32 -5.35
N ALA A 69 15.94 -0.84 -4.67
CA ALA A 69 15.11 -1.10 -3.49
C ALA A 69 15.33 -0.03 -2.39
N LEU A 70 16.58 0.36 -2.16
CA LEU A 70 16.95 1.39 -1.19
C LEU A 70 16.35 2.75 -1.57
N ILE A 71 16.62 3.23 -2.78
CA ILE A 71 16.16 4.55 -3.21
C ILE A 71 14.64 4.59 -3.24
N SER A 72 14.00 3.57 -3.81
CA SER A 72 12.54 3.49 -3.90
C SER A 72 11.89 3.52 -2.53
N THR A 73 12.36 2.69 -1.58
CA THR A 73 11.76 2.66 -0.23
C THR A 73 11.88 4.02 0.45
N PHE A 74 13.08 4.60 0.48
CA PHE A 74 13.29 5.85 1.22
C PHE A 74 12.77 7.10 0.51
N THR A 75 12.40 6.99 -0.77
CA THR A 75 11.75 8.08 -1.52
C THR A 75 10.24 8.13 -1.31
N PHE A 76 9.59 6.97 -1.17
CA PHE A 76 8.12 6.86 -1.17
C PHE A 76 7.52 6.45 0.17
N TRP A 77 8.36 6.05 1.13
CA TRP A 77 7.92 5.57 2.44
C TRP A 77 8.62 6.29 3.58
N ASP A 78 8.53 7.63 3.58
CA ASP A 78 8.97 8.43 4.72
C ASP A 78 7.97 8.32 5.90
N GLU A 79 8.27 8.98 7.02
CA GLU A 79 7.40 8.96 8.20
C GLU A 79 6.00 9.56 7.92
N ASN A 80 5.91 10.56 7.05
CA ASN A 80 4.66 11.20 6.68
C ASN A 80 3.82 10.29 5.79
N ASP A 81 4.43 9.65 4.79
CA ASP A 81 3.76 8.70 3.90
C ASP A 81 3.18 7.53 4.71
N MET A 82 3.96 6.99 5.64
CA MET A 82 3.50 5.91 6.52
C MET A 82 2.42 6.36 7.50
N ARG A 83 2.46 7.61 7.98
CA ARG A 83 1.39 8.17 8.81
C ARG A 83 0.09 8.29 8.00
N LYS A 84 0.19 8.88 6.80
CA LYS A 84 -0.93 9.04 5.88
C LYS A 84 -1.55 7.69 5.50
N ALA A 85 -0.75 6.68 5.17
CA ALA A 85 -1.23 5.34 4.85
C ALA A 85 -1.99 4.69 6.02
N ARG A 86 -1.59 4.94 7.28
CA ARG A 86 -2.36 4.49 8.45
C ARG A 86 -3.69 5.22 8.61
N GLU A 87 -3.69 6.53 8.39
CA GLU A 87 -4.90 7.35 8.44
C GLU A 87 -5.89 6.92 7.36
N GLU A 88 -5.42 6.67 6.14
CA GLU A 88 -6.22 6.16 5.02
C GLU A 88 -6.76 4.76 5.30
N ARG A 89 -5.93 3.83 5.82
CA ARG A 89 -6.40 2.52 6.27
C ARG A 89 -7.50 2.64 7.33
N GLY A 90 -7.28 3.48 8.35
CA GLY A 90 -8.27 3.73 9.40
C GLY A 90 -9.56 4.32 8.84
N ARG A 91 -9.44 5.22 7.85
CA ARG A 91 -10.60 5.83 7.18
C ARG A 91 -11.36 4.83 6.33
N LEU A 92 -10.70 3.92 5.63
CA LEU A 92 -11.37 2.86 4.86
C LEU A 92 -12.13 1.90 5.77
N ILE A 93 -11.54 1.49 6.89
CA ILE A 93 -12.25 0.68 7.90
C ILE A 93 -13.51 1.41 8.37
N GLN A 94 -13.39 2.69 8.75
CA GLN A 94 -14.54 3.49 9.18
C GLN A 94 -15.60 3.63 8.08
N ILE A 95 -15.19 3.82 6.82
CA ILE A 95 -16.13 3.91 5.70
C ILE A 95 -16.91 2.61 5.54
N ASN A 96 -16.26 1.45 5.68
CA ASN A 96 -16.94 0.16 5.61
C ASN A 96 -17.95 -0.01 6.76
N GLU A 97 -17.57 0.34 7.99
CA GLU A 97 -18.49 0.36 9.14
C GLU A 97 -19.68 1.31 8.89
N ASP A 98 -19.42 2.54 8.41
CA ASP A 98 -20.44 3.53 8.11
C ASP A 98 -21.40 3.03 7.00
N ILE A 99 -20.88 2.35 5.97
CA ILE A 99 -21.70 1.77 4.89
C ILE A 99 -22.62 0.67 5.45
N ALA A 100 -22.08 -0.23 6.27
CA ALA A 100 -22.85 -1.31 6.88
C ALA A 100 -24.01 -0.79 7.74
N ASP A 101 -23.71 0.16 8.63
CA ASP A 101 -24.70 0.77 9.53
C ASP A 101 -25.80 1.52 8.75
N LEU A 102 -25.40 2.32 7.76
CA LEU A 102 -26.34 3.10 6.96
C LEU A 102 -27.21 2.22 6.06
N ALA A 103 -26.64 1.18 5.43
CA ALA A 103 -27.40 0.26 4.59
C ALA A 103 -28.42 -0.54 5.42
N THR A 104 -28.03 -1.02 6.59
CA THR A 104 -28.93 -1.70 7.54
C THR A 104 -30.07 -0.78 7.97
N ARG A 105 -29.74 0.42 8.44
CA ARG A 105 -30.74 1.39 8.89
C ARG A 105 -31.70 1.82 7.79
N LEU A 106 -31.19 2.02 6.57
CA LEU A 106 -32.04 2.35 5.43
C LEU A 106 -32.98 1.20 5.09
N GLY A 107 -32.48 -0.05 5.12
CA GLY A 107 -33.29 -1.24 4.93
C GLY A 107 -34.45 -1.31 5.92
N ASP A 108 -34.20 -1.04 7.20
CA ASP A 108 -35.26 -1.02 8.24
C ASP A 108 -36.31 0.08 8.01
N LEU A 109 -35.87 1.28 7.61
CA LEU A 109 -36.78 2.38 7.27
C LEU A 109 -37.65 2.06 6.05
N LEU A 110 -37.10 1.36 5.05
CA LEU A 110 -37.87 0.92 3.88
C LEU A 110 -38.91 -0.13 4.26
N ARG A 111 -38.56 -1.10 5.11
CA ARG A 111 -39.52 -2.10 5.65
C ARG A 111 -40.63 -1.43 6.44
N GLU A 112 -40.30 -0.48 7.32
CA GLU A 112 -41.29 0.28 8.10
C GLU A 112 -42.21 1.10 7.19
N ARG A 113 -41.65 1.76 6.16
CA ARG A 113 -42.44 2.51 5.16
C ARG A 113 -43.40 1.60 4.41
N GLU A 114 -42.93 0.44 3.96
CA GLU A 114 -43.74 -0.55 3.23
C GLU A 114 -44.90 -1.02 4.10
N ASP A 115 -44.61 -1.30 5.37
CA ASP A 115 -45.56 -1.75 6.36
C ASP A 115 -46.69 -0.74 6.62
N ILE A 116 -46.34 0.54 6.83
CA ILE A 116 -47.31 1.62 7.00
C ILE A 116 -48.17 1.74 5.75
N CYS A 117 -47.58 1.72 4.55
CA CYS A 117 -48.34 1.87 3.31
C CYS A 117 -49.33 0.73 3.07
N ASN A 118 -49.05 -0.48 3.57
CA ASN A 118 -49.92 -1.64 3.41
C ASN A 118 -50.98 -1.78 4.50
N ARG A 119 -50.73 -1.22 5.71
CA ARG A 119 -51.61 -1.41 6.87
C ARG A 119 -52.35 -0.16 7.34
N ALA A 120 -51.80 1.03 7.12
CA ALA A 120 -52.35 2.28 7.60
C ALA A 120 -53.32 2.92 6.59
N GLY A 121 -54.07 3.93 7.02
CA GLY A 121 -54.91 4.75 6.14
C GLY A 121 -54.12 5.76 5.29
N PHE A 122 -52.79 5.71 5.31
CA PHE A 122 -51.91 6.62 4.62
C PHE A 122 -50.88 5.85 3.80
N GLY A 123 -50.55 6.37 2.63
CA GLY A 123 -49.49 5.86 1.77
C GLY A 123 -48.73 7.00 1.10
N CYS A 124 -47.68 6.65 0.36
CA CYS A 124 -46.90 7.60 -0.41
C CYS A 124 -46.48 6.98 -1.75
N GLU A 125 -46.39 7.82 -2.78
CA GLU A 125 -45.83 7.46 -4.08
C GLU A 125 -44.36 7.04 -3.91
N ARG A 126 -44.01 5.89 -4.47
CA ARG A 126 -42.66 5.32 -4.42
C ARG A 126 -42.43 4.34 -5.55
N GLU A 127 -41.19 4.24 -5.97
CA GLU A 127 -40.75 3.09 -6.72
C GLU A 127 -40.49 1.93 -5.76
N THR A 128 -41.08 0.78 -6.07
CA THR A 128 -40.85 -0.47 -5.33
C THR A 128 -40.05 -1.48 -6.15
N GLY A 129 -39.92 -1.28 -7.46
CA GLY A 129 -39.18 -2.16 -8.36
C GLY A 129 -37.71 -1.79 -8.45
N LEU A 130 -36.83 -2.69 -8.00
CA LEU A 130 -35.38 -2.57 -8.15
C LEU A 130 -34.97 -2.33 -9.61
N ALA A 131 -35.57 -3.07 -10.54
CA ALA A 131 -35.33 -2.94 -11.98
C ALA A 131 -35.55 -1.52 -12.52
N ALA A 132 -36.64 -0.87 -12.10
CA ALA A 132 -36.97 0.48 -12.55
C ALA A 132 -36.05 1.54 -11.92
N LEU A 133 -35.60 1.33 -10.67
CA LEU A 133 -34.56 2.16 -10.07
C LEU A 133 -33.23 2.03 -10.84
N PHE A 134 -32.84 0.81 -11.18
CA PHE A 134 -31.60 0.53 -11.89
C PHE A 134 -31.58 1.19 -13.28
N ASP A 135 -32.65 1.03 -14.06
CA ASP A 135 -32.73 1.62 -15.39
C ASP A 135 -32.63 3.15 -15.34
N ARG A 136 -33.33 3.79 -14.40
CA ARG A 136 -33.23 5.25 -14.19
C ARG A 136 -31.84 5.69 -13.73
N ALA A 137 -31.19 4.92 -12.85
CA ALA A 137 -29.82 5.22 -12.42
C ALA A 137 -28.81 5.14 -13.58
N GLY A 138 -29.10 4.31 -14.59
CA GLY A 138 -28.28 4.13 -15.78
C GLY A 138 -28.46 5.19 -16.87
N GLU A 139 -29.48 6.07 -16.79
CA GLU A 139 -29.84 7.02 -17.85
C GLU A 139 -28.67 7.91 -18.31
N HIS A 140 -27.76 8.25 -17.41
CA HIS A 140 -26.60 9.10 -17.68
C HIS A 140 -25.29 8.33 -17.88
N ASN A 141 -25.35 6.99 -17.98
CA ASN A 141 -24.21 6.15 -18.29
C ASN A 141 -24.25 5.72 -19.77
N PRO A 142 -23.43 6.31 -20.67
CA PRO A 142 -23.46 6.01 -22.09
C PRO A 142 -23.18 4.54 -22.43
N LEU A 143 -22.38 3.86 -21.60
CA LEU A 143 -22.09 2.44 -21.81
C LEU A 143 -23.30 1.58 -21.46
N TYR A 144 -24.10 1.97 -20.46
CA TYR A 144 -25.34 1.27 -20.14
C TYR A 144 -26.40 1.49 -21.24
N THR A 145 -26.60 2.73 -21.67
CA THR A 145 -27.64 3.05 -22.66
C THR A 145 -27.35 2.49 -24.05
N LEU A 146 -26.07 2.41 -24.44
CA LEU A 146 -25.69 1.91 -25.76
C LEU A 146 -25.70 0.38 -25.86
N TYR A 147 -25.41 -0.34 -24.78
CA TYR A 147 -25.17 -1.78 -24.82
C TYR A 147 -26.23 -2.59 -24.06
N PRO A 148 -26.28 -2.62 -22.70
CA PRO A 148 -27.18 -3.50 -21.96
C PRO A 148 -28.61 -2.98 -21.80
N GLN A 149 -28.90 -1.69 -21.94
CA GLN A 149 -30.21 -1.12 -21.55
C GLN A 149 -31.39 -1.82 -22.24
N ASP A 150 -31.34 -1.94 -23.56
CA ASP A 150 -32.39 -2.60 -24.35
C ASP A 150 -32.63 -4.06 -23.93
N GLU A 151 -31.55 -4.79 -23.63
CA GLU A 151 -31.63 -6.18 -23.16
C GLU A 151 -32.16 -6.27 -21.73
N PHE A 152 -31.73 -5.36 -20.86
CA PHE A 152 -32.18 -5.25 -19.49
C PHE A 152 -33.68 -4.92 -19.41
N ILE A 153 -34.16 -3.94 -20.17
CA ILE A 153 -35.59 -3.60 -20.26
C ILE A 153 -36.40 -4.81 -20.77
N ARG A 154 -35.91 -5.51 -21.81
CA ARG A 154 -36.57 -6.74 -22.29
C ARG A 154 -36.66 -7.83 -21.23
N LEU A 155 -35.63 -7.97 -20.38
CA LEU A 155 -35.61 -8.94 -19.30
C LEU A 155 -36.60 -8.57 -18.18
N THR A 156 -36.64 -7.29 -17.80
CA THR A 156 -37.53 -6.79 -16.73
C THR A 156 -39.00 -6.87 -17.13
N HIS A 157 -39.33 -6.70 -18.42
CA HIS A 157 -40.69 -6.94 -18.93
C HIS A 157 -41.09 -8.42 -18.99
N ARG A 158 -40.13 -9.36 -18.94
CA ARG A 158 -40.41 -10.81 -19.01
C ARG A 158 -40.87 -11.39 -17.67
N TYR A 159 -40.43 -10.81 -16.56
CA TYR A 159 -40.68 -11.34 -15.22
C TYR A 159 -41.32 -10.28 -14.32
N GLU A 160 -42.41 -10.64 -13.65
CA GLU A 160 -43.06 -9.78 -12.65
C GLU A 160 -42.10 -9.40 -11.51
N HIS A 161 -42.36 -8.27 -10.85
CA HIS A 161 -41.53 -7.74 -9.76
C HIS A 161 -41.25 -8.75 -8.63
N LYS A 162 -42.18 -9.68 -8.35
CA LYS A 162 -42.02 -10.73 -7.32
C LYS A 162 -40.88 -11.71 -7.57
N TYR A 163 -40.34 -11.77 -8.79
CA TYR A 163 -39.21 -12.62 -9.15
C TYR A 163 -37.85 -11.93 -8.99
N TRP A 164 -37.84 -10.64 -8.67
CA TRP A 164 -36.64 -9.86 -8.44
C TRP A 164 -36.41 -9.70 -6.93
N PRO A 165 -35.14 -9.59 -6.48
CA PRO A 165 -34.84 -9.21 -5.11
C PRO A 165 -35.47 -7.87 -4.74
N SER A 166 -35.79 -7.70 -3.45
CA SER A 166 -36.23 -6.40 -2.95
C SER A 166 -35.06 -5.41 -2.83
N ILE A 167 -35.39 -4.12 -2.65
CA ILE A 167 -34.37 -3.10 -2.41
C ILE A 167 -33.68 -3.36 -1.06
N GLU A 168 -34.44 -3.86 -0.09
CA GLU A 168 -34.01 -4.22 1.25
C GLU A 168 -33.07 -5.43 1.25
N ASP A 169 -33.30 -6.42 0.38
CA ASP A 169 -32.37 -7.54 0.18
C ASP A 169 -31.04 -7.02 -0.36
N LEU A 170 -31.07 -6.12 -1.36
CA LEU A 170 -29.85 -5.52 -1.91
C LEU A 170 -29.08 -4.70 -0.85
N LEU A 171 -29.78 -3.94 -0.01
CA LEU A 171 -29.15 -3.19 1.09
C LEU A 171 -28.56 -4.13 2.15
N SER A 172 -29.19 -5.27 2.41
CA SER A 172 -28.67 -6.27 3.35
C SER A 172 -27.37 -6.90 2.81
N GLU A 173 -27.32 -7.21 1.52
CA GLU A 173 -26.08 -7.68 0.87
C GLU A 173 -24.99 -6.60 0.85
N LEU A 174 -25.33 -5.34 0.60
CA LEU A 174 -24.38 -4.23 0.66
C LEU A 174 -23.80 -4.06 2.08
N ALA A 175 -24.63 -4.20 3.11
CA ALA A 175 -24.16 -4.16 4.49
C ALA A 175 -23.19 -5.32 4.78
N SER A 176 -23.55 -6.53 4.38
CA SER A 176 -22.70 -7.71 4.55
C SER A 176 -21.37 -7.60 3.79
N ASP A 177 -21.38 -7.09 2.56
CA ASP A 177 -20.17 -6.86 1.76
C ASP A 177 -19.22 -5.88 2.48
N ALA A 178 -19.76 -4.79 3.02
CA ALA A 178 -18.97 -3.81 3.76
C ALA A 178 -18.43 -4.37 5.08
N GLU A 179 -19.22 -5.13 5.84
CA GLU A 179 -18.78 -5.77 7.09
C GLU A 179 -17.66 -6.80 6.87
N GLN A 180 -17.72 -7.52 5.75
CA GLN A 180 -16.76 -8.58 5.40
C GLN A 180 -15.54 -8.04 4.64
N SER A 181 -15.56 -6.77 4.24
CA SER A 181 -14.48 -6.15 3.47
C SER A 181 -13.24 -5.93 4.32
N GLU A 182 -12.26 -6.82 4.16
CA GLU A 182 -10.94 -6.68 4.76
C GLU A 182 -10.13 -5.57 4.06
N VAL A 183 -9.55 -4.66 4.85
CA VAL A 183 -8.64 -3.63 4.33
C VAL A 183 -7.21 -4.16 4.34
N TYR A 184 -6.63 -4.30 3.16
CA TYR A 184 -5.26 -4.76 2.95
C TYR A 184 -4.42 -3.73 2.19
N ALA A 185 -3.10 -3.86 2.31
CA ALA A 185 -2.15 -3.05 1.56
C ALA A 185 -1.92 -3.62 0.15
N HIS A 186 -1.68 -2.76 -0.84
CA HIS A 186 -1.41 -3.19 -2.22
C HIS A 186 0.03 -3.67 -2.44
N ASP A 187 0.94 -3.33 -1.53
CA ASP A 187 2.36 -3.69 -1.58
C ASP A 187 2.89 -4.05 -0.18
N ALA A 188 3.97 -4.82 -0.16
CA ALA A 188 4.55 -5.38 1.06
C ALA A 188 5.18 -4.30 1.94
N GLU A 189 5.67 -3.22 1.34
CA GLU A 189 6.28 -2.08 2.01
C GLU A 189 5.25 -1.32 2.86
N THR A 190 4.09 -1.01 2.27
CA THR A 190 2.94 -0.42 2.97
C THR A 190 2.51 -1.32 4.12
N GLU A 191 2.34 -2.61 3.87
CA GLU A 191 1.92 -3.57 4.90
C GLU A 191 2.91 -3.59 6.07
N ALA A 192 4.19 -3.77 5.76
CA ALA A 192 5.25 -3.89 6.76
C ALA A 192 5.45 -2.59 7.54
N GLY A 193 5.53 -1.45 6.84
CA GLY A 193 5.69 -0.13 7.42
C GLY A 193 4.53 0.27 8.33
N THR A 194 3.29 -0.02 7.92
CA THR A 194 2.09 0.37 8.67
C THR A 194 1.62 -0.66 9.71
N SER A 195 2.33 -1.78 9.87
CA SER A 195 1.92 -2.87 10.77
C SER A 195 2.05 -2.57 12.28
N SER A 196 2.66 -1.44 12.66
CA SER A 196 2.65 -0.92 14.03
C SER A 196 1.50 0.07 14.23
N ARG A 197 0.91 0.05 15.43
CA ARG A 197 -0.12 1.02 15.82
C ARG A 197 0.43 2.44 15.97
N LYS A 198 1.67 2.60 16.43
CA LYS A 198 2.33 3.90 16.62
C LYS A 198 3.45 4.08 15.60
N PRO A 199 3.60 5.29 15.02
CA PRO A 199 4.74 5.64 14.18
C PRO A 199 6.07 5.45 14.91
N SER A 200 7.08 4.95 14.22
CA SER A 200 8.44 4.80 14.71
C SER A 200 9.44 4.65 13.57
N GLN A 201 10.72 4.92 13.81
CA GLN A 201 11.78 4.66 12.82
C GLN A 201 11.90 3.16 12.44
N TYR A 202 11.35 2.23 13.24
CA TYR A 202 11.25 0.82 12.86
C TYR A 202 10.28 0.55 11.72
N ASP A 203 9.43 1.51 11.38
CA ASP A 203 8.47 1.37 10.30
C ASP A 203 9.19 1.42 8.95
N VAL A 204 10.04 2.44 8.75
CA VAL A 204 10.88 2.59 7.55
C VAL A 204 11.82 1.39 7.38
N LEU A 205 12.41 0.90 8.48
CA LEU A 205 13.23 -0.31 8.45
C LEU A 205 12.44 -1.57 8.06
N ARG A 206 11.17 -1.68 8.49
CA ARG A 206 10.28 -2.78 8.08
C ARG A 206 9.90 -2.70 6.61
N ALA A 207 9.53 -1.51 6.13
CA ALA A 207 9.23 -1.31 4.72
C ALA A 207 10.45 -1.63 3.84
N PHE A 208 11.64 -1.17 4.24
CA PHE A 208 12.86 -1.47 3.51
C PHE A 208 13.18 -2.97 3.52
N GLN A 209 13.06 -3.64 4.66
CA GLN A 209 13.26 -5.10 4.72
C GLN A 209 12.25 -5.85 3.86
N ALA A 210 10.98 -5.43 3.85
CA ALA A 210 9.94 -6.02 3.00
C ALA A 210 10.27 -5.85 1.52
N LYS A 211 10.80 -4.68 1.11
CA LYS A 211 11.27 -4.46 -0.27
C LYS A 211 12.40 -5.41 -0.65
N LEU A 212 13.38 -5.58 0.25
CA LEU A 212 14.49 -6.51 0.02
C LEU A 212 14.00 -7.97 -0.08
N ASP A 213 13.05 -8.34 0.76
CA ASP A 213 12.45 -9.68 0.75
C ASP A 213 11.66 -9.93 -0.55
N ASP A 214 10.94 -8.92 -1.07
CA ASP A 214 10.23 -8.98 -2.36
C ASP A 214 11.20 -9.16 -3.54
N TYR A 215 12.28 -8.39 -3.57
CA TYR A 215 13.34 -8.52 -4.59
C TYR A 215 14.03 -9.89 -4.50
N ALA A 216 14.19 -10.42 -3.29
CA ALA A 216 14.74 -11.75 -3.10
C ALA A 216 13.79 -12.86 -3.59
N LEU A 217 12.47 -12.70 -3.38
CA LEU A 217 11.46 -13.62 -3.91
C LEU A 217 11.42 -13.58 -5.45
N GLY A 218 11.60 -12.41 -6.05
CA GLY A 218 11.73 -12.23 -7.50
C GLY A 218 13.04 -12.75 -8.11
N GLY A 219 14.02 -13.15 -7.27
CA GLY A 219 15.33 -13.61 -7.72
C GLY A 219 16.30 -12.50 -8.13
N GLU A 220 15.94 -11.24 -7.87
CA GLU A 220 16.76 -10.06 -8.12
C GLU A 220 17.79 -9.83 -7.02
N LEU A 221 17.55 -10.38 -5.82
CA LEU A 221 18.50 -10.42 -4.72
C LEU A 221 18.69 -11.84 -4.15
N PRO A 222 19.85 -12.15 -3.55
CA PRO A 222 20.02 -13.40 -2.82
C PRO A 222 19.11 -13.47 -1.59
N SER A 223 18.42 -14.60 -1.39
CA SER A 223 17.49 -14.82 -0.27
C SER A 223 18.11 -14.81 1.13
N ASN A 224 19.43 -14.91 1.21
CA ASN A 224 20.20 -14.85 2.46
C ASN A 224 20.95 -13.53 2.64
N LEU A 225 20.64 -12.49 1.84
CA LEU A 225 21.25 -11.18 1.97
C LEU A 225 20.99 -10.61 3.37
N ARG A 226 22.07 -10.25 4.06
CA ARG A 226 21.98 -9.65 5.39
C ARG A 226 23.14 -8.68 5.62
N LEU A 227 22.79 -7.40 5.68
CA LEU A 227 23.73 -6.36 6.04
C LEU A 227 24.09 -6.41 7.53
N SER A 228 25.25 -5.89 7.86
CA SER A 228 25.66 -5.63 9.24
C SER A 228 24.75 -4.58 9.90
N ASP A 229 24.67 -4.63 11.23
CA ASP A 229 23.87 -3.66 11.99
C ASP A 229 24.41 -2.23 11.82
N SER A 230 25.74 -2.08 11.70
CA SER A 230 26.40 -0.81 11.42
C SER A 230 26.06 -0.26 10.04
N THR A 231 26.02 -1.11 9.01
CA THR A 231 25.72 -0.67 7.65
C THR A 231 24.29 -0.21 7.50
N MET A 232 23.34 -0.92 8.12
CA MET A 232 21.95 -0.48 8.18
C MET A 232 21.78 0.86 8.92
N ALA A 233 22.50 1.06 10.03
CA ALA A 233 22.47 2.31 10.78
C ALA A 233 23.04 3.47 9.93
N THR A 234 24.16 3.25 9.25
CA THR A 234 24.78 4.22 8.35
C THR A 234 23.84 4.60 7.21
N ILE A 235 23.21 3.62 6.56
CA ILE A 235 22.21 3.87 5.50
C ILE A 235 21.11 4.79 6.00
N LEU A 236 20.51 4.45 7.15
CA LEU A 236 19.39 5.20 7.70
C LEU A 236 19.83 6.65 8.00
N ASN A 237 20.91 6.84 8.75
CA ASN A 237 21.43 8.17 9.07
C ASN A 237 21.79 9.01 7.83
N CYS A 238 22.33 8.38 6.79
CA CYS A 238 22.69 9.07 5.54
C CYS A 238 21.46 9.56 4.78
N ILE A 239 20.44 8.72 4.64
CA ILE A 239 19.31 9.01 3.75
C ILE A 239 18.29 9.92 4.42
N THR A 240 18.02 9.72 5.72
CA THR A 240 17.05 10.56 6.44
C THR A 240 17.65 11.84 6.99
N GLU A 241 18.95 12.07 6.76
CA GLU A 241 19.70 13.26 7.18
C GLU A 241 19.44 13.67 8.64
N LEU A 242 19.41 12.68 9.54
CA LEU A 242 19.09 12.89 10.96
C LEU A 242 20.10 13.80 11.64
N ASP A 243 19.59 14.63 12.56
CA ASP A 243 20.40 15.43 13.46
C ASP A 243 21.30 14.55 14.35
N ALA A 244 22.42 15.12 14.82
CA ALA A 244 23.42 14.41 15.62
C ALA A 244 22.82 13.71 16.87
N ASP A 245 21.81 14.32 17.49
CA ASP A 245 21.14 13.79 18.69
C ASP A 245 20.16 12.65 18.39
N SER A 246 19.79 12.46 17.11
CA SER A 246 18.83 11.46 16.64
C SER A 246 19.48 10.33 15.84
N LEU A 247 20.82 10.29 15.79
CA LEU A 247 21.54 9.28 15.03
C LEU A 247 21.24 7.86 15.51
N VAL A 248 20.95 7.00 14.55
CA VAL A 248 20.70 5.59 14.75
C VAL A 248 22.02 4.86 14.94
N THR A 249 22.10 4.00 15.95
CA THR A 249 23.30 3.18 16.22
C THR A 249 23.12 1.72 15.78
N ALA A 250 24.22 0.97 15.72
CA ALA A 250 24.17 -0.46 15.44
C ALA A 250 23.36 -1.22 16.53
N GLU A 251 23.43 -0.80 17.79
CA GLU A 251 22.63 -1.38 18.88
C GLU A 251 21.12 -1.19 18.67
N TYR A 252 20.72 -0.05 18.11
CA TYR A 252 19.32 0.20 17.74
C TYR A 252 18.84 -0.79 16.67
N ILE A 253 19.63 -1.00 15.62
CA ILE A 253 19.32 -1.98 14.56
C ILE A 253 19.29 -3.42 15.11
N LYS A 254 20.21 -3.75 16.02
CA LYS A 254 20.22 -5.07 16.68
C LYS A 254 18.94 -5.30 17.49
N SER A 255 18.50 -4.27 18.21
CA SER A 255 17.26 -4.28 19.01
C SER A 255 16.02 -4.40 18.11
N PHE A 256 15.99 -3.68 16.99
CA PHE A 256 14.99 -3.82 15.95
C PHE A 256 14.88 -5.28 15.48
N ARG A 257 15.99 -5.86 15.02
CA ARG A 257 16.04 -7.23 14.52
C ARG A 257 15.62 -8.25 15.57
N GLN A 258 15.91 -8.02 16.85
CA GLN A 258 15.46 -8.89 17.93
C GLN A 258 13.94 -8.87 18.06
N LYS A 259 13.33 -7.68 18.12
CA LYS A 259 11.88 -7.52 18.22
C LYS A 259 11.15 -8.14 17.02
N GLU A 260 11.68 -7.97 15.81
CA GLU A 260 11.07 -8.58 14.62
C GLU A 260 11.13 -10.12 14.65
N ARG A 261 12.20 -10.72 15.19
CA ARG A 261 12.25 -12.17 15.43
C ARG A 261 11.22 -12.64 16.46
N GLU A 262 11.01 -11.87 17.52
CA GLU A 262 10.00 -12.18 18.54
C GLU A 262 8.58 -12.08 17.97
N ARG A 263 8.29 -11.04 17.16
CA ARG A 263 7.01 -10.88 16.45
C ARG A 263 6.77 -12.00 15.43
N ALA A 264 7.79 -12.41 14.69
CA ALA A 264 7.67 -13.52 13.74
C ALA A 264 7.37 -14.85 14.45
N LYS A 265 7.90 -15.07 15.67
CA LYS A 265 7.57 -16.25 16.48
C LYS A 265 6.14 -16.20 17.00
N SER A 266 5.67 -15.04 17.47
CA SER A 266 4.31 -14.90 17.99
C SER A 266 3.24 -15.04 16.92
N ARG A 267 3.53 -14.67 15.66
CA ARG A 267 2.60 -14.84 14.52
C ARG A 267 2.46 -16.29 14.03
N ARG A 268 3.38 -17.18 14.41
CA ARG A 268 3.38 -18.60 14.01
C ARG A 268 2.73 -19.52 15.06
N GLN A 269 2.38 -18.97 16.23
CA GLN A 269 1.65 -19.66 17.30
C GLN A 269 0.17 -19.31 17.19
#